data_AF-A0A835GFX2-F1
#
_entry.id   AF-A0A835GFX2-F1
#
_cell.length_a   1.000
_cell.length_b   1.000
_cell.length_c   1.000
_cell.angle_alpha   90.00
_cell.angle_beta   90.00
_cell.angle_gamma   90.00
#
_symmetry.space_group_name_H-M   'P 1'
#
loop_
_entity.id
_entity.type
_entity.pdbx_description
1 polymer ?
#
loop_
_entity_poly.entity_id
_entity_poly.type
_entity_poly.pdbx_seq_one_letter_code
_entity_poly.pdbx_strand_id
1 'polypeptide(L)' 'MFDTYVTLSADQYNAISKKYEEFQRTCDDVTKEPIKVYSPLSQKNLEELYLIREVSKTLQKKKEEDMKKAAAWQYQLA' A
#
# COMPACT_ATOMS: atom_id res chain seq x y z
N MET A 1 13.61 -16.94 7.59
CA MET A 1 12.40 -17.02 6.76
C MET A 1 11.37 -16.15 7.44
N PHE A 2 11.09 -14.95 6.92
CA PHE A 2 10.06 -14.08 7.51
C PHE A 2 8.71 -14.70 7.17
N ASP A 3 8.06 -15.27 8.19
CA ASP A 3 6.68 -15.73 8.08
C ASP A 3 5.79 -14.49 7.96
N THR A 4 5.72 -13.96 6.73
CA THR A 4 5.16 -12.63 6.41
C THR A 4 3.64 -12.70 6.27
N TYR A 5 3.08 -13.92 6.28
CA TYR A 5 1.66 -14.11 6.47
C TYR A 5 1.40 -13.97 7.97
N VAL A 6 1.09 -12.75 8.39
CA VAL A 6 0.42 -12.51 9.67
C VAL A 6 -0.65 -13.59 9.79
N THR A 7 -0.48 -14.52 10.71
CA THR A 7 -1.45 -15.59 10.96
C THR A 7 -2.74 -14.91 11.37
N LEU A 8 -3.63 -14.72 10.40
CA LEU A 8 -5.00 -14.25 10.64
C LEU A 8 -5.58 -15.18 11.70
N SER A 9 -6.10 -14.61 12.79
CA SER A 9 -6.80 -15.44 13.76
C SER A 9 -8.02 -16.07 13.09
N ALA A 10 -8.45 -17.24 13.58
CA ALA A 10 -9.66 -17.88 13.08
C ALA A 10 -10.88 -16.93 13.14
N ASP A 11 -10.95 -16.08 14.17
CA ASP A 11 -12.00 -15.08 14.31
C ASP A 11 -11.96 -14.01 13.21
N GLN A 12 -10.76 -13.51 12.88
CA GLN A 12 -10.58 -12.55 11.81
C GLN A 12 -10.93 -13.16 10.44
N TYR A 13 -10.49 -14.40 10.21
CA TYR A 13 -10.82 -15.14 8.99
C TYR A 13 -12.33 -15.34 8.84
N ASN A 14 -13.01 -15.77 9.91
CA ASN A 14 -14.45 -15.98 9.91
C ASN A 14 -15.23 -14.66 9.70
N ALA A 15 -14.77 -13.56 10.31
CA ALA A 15 -15.38 -12.25 10.13
C ALA A 15 -15.26 -11.75 8.68
N ILE A 16 -14.11 -11.95 8.04
CA ILE A 16 -13.89 -11.58 6.63
C ILE A 16 -14.74 -12.48 5.71
N SER A 17 -14.76 -13.78 5.98
CA SER A 17 -15.53 -14.75 5.18
C SER A 17 -17.03 -14.43 5.17
N LYS A 18 -17.61 -14.08 6.33
CA LYS A 18 -19.02 -13.65 6.41
C LYS A 18 -19.31 -12.39 5.60
N LYS A 19 -18.43 -11.37 5.66
CA LYS A 19 -18.57 -10.15 4.85
C LYS A 19 -18.50 -10.45 3.36
N TYR A 20 -17.66 -11.40 2.98
CA TYR A 20 -17.53 -11.84 1.59
C TYR A 20 -18.80 -12.54 1.10
N GLU A 21 -19.39 -13.43 1.89
CA GLU A 21 -20.68 -14.05 1.55
C GLU A 21 -21.80 -13.01 1.38
N GLU A 22 -21.83 -12.00 2.25
CA GLU A 22 -22.81 -10.92 2.15
C GLU A 22 -22.59 -10.09 0.89
N PHE A 23 -21.33 -9.74 0.59
CA PHE A 23 -20.95 -9.06 -0.65
C PHE A 23 -21.40 -9.84 -1.88
N GLN A 24 -21.18 -11.15 -1.93
CA GLN A 24 -21.61 -11.97 -3.07
C GLN A 24 -23.14 -11.92 -3.29
N ARG A 25 -23.93 -11.77 -2.23
CA ARG A 25 -25.39 -11.67 -2.34
C ARG A 25 -25.89 -10.31 -2.79
N THR A 26 -25.10 -9.25 -2.61
CA THR A 26 -25.54 -7.87 -2.84
C THR A 26 -24.74 -7.13 -3.91
N CYS A 27 -23.66 -7.72 -4.44
CA CYS A 27 -22.74 -7.05 -5.36
C CYS A 27 -23.41 -6.58 -6.67
N ASP A 28 -24.46 -7.27 -7.11
CA ASP A 28 -25.22 -6.92 -8.32
C ASP A 28 -26.45 -6.01 -8.03
N ASP A 29 -26.70 -5.66 -6.78
CA ASP A 29 -27.84 -4.84 -6.36
C ASP A 29 -27.43 -3.38 -6.16
N VAL A 30 -27.73 -2.55 -7.16
CA VAL A 30 -27.42 -1.10 -7.18
C VAL A 30 -28.17 -0.29 -6.11
N THR A 31 -29.17 -0.87 -5.46
CA THR A 31 -29.91 -0.21 -4.38
C THR A 31 -29.27 -0.42 -3.01
N LYS A 32 -28.28 -1.32 -2.91
CA LYS A 32 -27.60 -1.65 -1.66
C LYS A 32 -26.24 -0.98 -1.55
N GLU A 33 -25.88 -0.72 -0.30
CA GLU A 33 -24.59 -0.11 0.00
C GLU A 33 -23.45 -1.13 -0.25
N PRO A 34 -22.34 -0.72 -0.92
CA PRO A 34 -21.23 -1.63 -1.20
C PRO A 34 -20.58 -2.17 0.07
N ILE A 35 -20.49 -3.49 0.16
CA ILE A 35 -19.91 -4.18 1.33
C ILE A 35 -18.38 -4.22 1.21
N LYS A 36 -17.69 -3.77 2.26
CA LYS A 36 -16.23 -3.84 2.36
C LYS A 36 -15.80 -5.21 2.89
N VAL A 37 -15.17 -6.01 2.03
CA VAL A 37 -14.68 -7.37 2.35
C VAL A 37 -13.25 -7.40 2.89
N TYR A 38 -12.65 -6.25 3.17
CA TYR A 38 -11.30 -6.13 3.71
C TYR A 38 -11.31 -5.32 5.00
N SER A 39 -10.31 -5.58 5.84
CA SER A 39 -10.05 -4.75 7.00
C SER A 39 -9.38 -3.45 6.55
N PRO A 40 -9.88 -2.27 6.97
CA PRO A 40 -9.17 -1.03 6.72
C PRO A 40 -7.79 -1.07 7.36
N LEU A 41 -6.81 -0.44 6.72
CA LEU A 41 -5.47 -0.29 7.29
C LEU A 41 -5.57 0.42 8.64
N SER A 42 -4.83 -0.07 9.63
CA SER A 42 -4.75 0.62 10.91
C SER A 42 -4.11 1.99 10.75
N GLN A 43 -4.39 2.91 11.67
CA GLN A 43 -3.78 4.24 11.68
C GLN A 43 -2.24 4.15 11.68
N LYS A 44 -1.67 3.20 12.41
CA LYS A 44 -0.23 2.91 12.40
C LYS A 44 0.27 2.53 11.01
N ASN A 45 -0.43 1.67 10.28
CA ASN A 45 -0.02 1.30 8.92
C ASN A 45 -0.10 2.49 7.96
N LEU A 46 -1.09 3.38 8.13
CA LEU A 46 -1.20 4.60 7.33
C LEU A 46 -0.02 5.55 7.59
N GLU A 47 0.38 5.70 8.85
CA GLU A 47 1.54 6.51 9.24
C GLU A 47 2.86 5.93 8.70
N GLU A 48 3.03 4.61 8.76
CA GLU A 48 4.19 3.92 8.17
C GLU A 48 4.25 4.12 6.65
N LEU A 49 3.13 3.96 5.95
CA LEU A 49 3.05 4.22 4.50
C LEU A 49 3.34 5.69 4.16
N TYR A 50 2.87 6.62 4.99
CA TYR A 50 3.17 8.03 4.84
C TYR A 50 4.67 8.29 4.97
N LEU A 51 5.32 7.74 6.00
CA LEU A 51 6.76 7.87 6.19
C LEU A 51 7.54 7.30 5.01
N ILE A 52 7.19 6.09 4.55
CA ILE A 52 7.81 5.46 3.38
C ILE A 52 7.71 6.37 2.16
N ARG A 53 6.55 6.99 1.94
CA ARG A 53 6.32 7.92 0.84
C ARG A 53 7.25 9.14 0.93
N GLU A 54 7.36 9.77 2.09
CA GLU A 54 8.18 10.97 2.26
C GLU A 54 9.69 10.68 2.12
N VAL A 55 10.14 9.55 2.66
CA VAL A 55 11.53 9.09 2.47
C VAL A 55 11.80 8.80 1.00
N SER A 56 10.89 8.11 0.31
CA SER A 56 11.04 7.78 -1.11
C SER A 56 11.12 9.02 -2.00
N LYS A 57 10.29 10.04 -1.73
CA LYS A 57 10.37 11.34 -2.43
C LYS A 57 11.73 12.00 -2.24
N THR A 58 12.27 11.97 -1.02
CA THR A 58 13.56 12.58 -0.70
C THR A 58 14.69 11.87 -1.44
N LEU A 59 14.69 10.53 -1.44
CA LEU A 59 15.67 9.72 -2.16
C LEU A 59 15.59 9.94 -3.68
N GLN A 60 14.37 10.05 -4.22
CA GLN A 60 14.16 10.31 -5.64
C GLN A 60 14.75 11.66 -6.07
N LYS A 61 14.52 12.73 -5.30
CA LYS A 61 15.13 14.05 -5.56
C LYS A 61 16.65 13.98 -5.54
N LYS A 62 17.22 13.33 -4.52
CA LYS A 62 18.68 13.17 -4.42
C LYS A 62 19.24 12.42 -5.64
N LYS A 63 18.58 11.34 -6.06
CA LYS A 63 18.96 10.59 -7.26
C LYS A 63 18.95 11.48 -8.51
N GLU A 64 17.91 12.29 -8.69
CA GLU A 64 17.81 13.23 -9.82
C GLU A 64 18.91 14.30 -9.80
N GLU A 65 19.25 14.84 -8.63
CA GLU A 65 20.36 15.77 -8.47
C GLU A 65 21.71 15.13 -8.81
N ASP A 66 21.95 13.92 -8.33
CA ASP A 66 23.19 13.19 -8.59
C ASP A 66 23.33 12.85 -10.08
N MET A 67 22.23 12.45 -10.75
CA MET A 67 22.22 12.25 -12.20
C MET A 67 22.53 13.53 -12.98
N LYS A 68 21.96 14.68 -12.58
CA LYS A 68 22.25 15.97 -13.23
C LYS A 68 23.72 16.37 -13.08
N LYS A 69 24.30 16.19 -11.88
CA LYS A 69 25.72 16.45 -11.63
C LYS A 69 26.61 15.56 -12.49
N ALA A 70 26.31 14.27 -12.55
CA ALA A 70 27.05 13.32 -13.37
C ALA A 70 27.00 13.68 -14.87
N ALA A 71 25.82 14.06 -15.39
CA ALA A 71 25.68 14.50 -16.78
C ALA A 71 26.46 15.80 -17.05
N ALA A 72 26.44 16.77 -16.13
CA ALA A 72 27.20 18.00 -16.25
C ALA A 72 28.73 17.75 -16.27
N TRP A 73 29.22 16.82 -15.44
CA TRP A 73 30.63 16.44 -15.44
C TRP A 73 31.05 15.72 -16.73
N GLN A 74 30.19 14.83 -17.27
CA GLN A 74 30.48 14.17 -18.54
C GLN A 74 30.57 15.17 -19.71
N TYR A 75 29.74 16.22 -19.72
CA TYR A 75 29.82 17.27 -20.74
C TYR A 75 31.09 18.13 -20.63
N GLN A 76 31.63 18.33 -19.43
CA GLN A 76 32.86 19.11 -19.22
C GLN A 76 34.14 18.35 -19.60
N LEU A 77 34.07 17.03 -19.73
CA LEU A 77 35.20 16.15 -20.08
C LEU A 77 35.19 15.72 -21.56
N ALA A 78 34.15 16.09 -22.31
CA ALA A 78 34.00 15.85 -23.75
C ALA A 78 34.38 17.09 -24.57
#